data_AF-A0A7W7CRK2-F1
#
_entry.id   AF-A0A7W7CRK2-F1
#
_cell.length_a   1.000
_cell.length_b   1.000
_cell.length_c   1.000
_cell.angle_alpha   90.00
_cell.angle_beta   90.00
_cell.angle_gamma   90.00
#
_symmetry.space_group_name_H-M   'P 1'
#
loop_
_entity.id
_entity.type
_entity.pdbx_description
1 polymer ?
#
loop_
_entity_poly.entity_id
_entity_poly.type
_entity_poly.pdbx_seq_one_letter_code
_entity_poly.pdbx_strand_id
1 'polypeptide(L)'
;MNDELFSPTIRDQAPPAKRPWRPESIVYPAFFGGPLAAATLGVLNGRRLALPVQQLLLIAGAGLVGFAGRVVVALSVDGTSAIRLAGTIGGIGVWLVVLAFQRRAFRVAVLRGVEAKSLIVPGLLAAVGLGLSEAMILAVVR
;
A
#
# COMPACT_ATOMS: atom_id res chain seq x y z
N MET A 1 -11.13 37.34 -29.72
CA MET A 1 -11.55 37.28 -28.30
C MET A 1 -11.07 35.92 -27.82
N ASN A 2 -9.94 35.89 -27.09
CA ASN A 2 -9.19 34.66 -26.84
C ASN A 2 -9.95 33.73 -25.88
N ASP A 3 -10.39 32.59 -26.40
CA ASP A 3 -10.92 31.44 -25.66
C ASP A 3 -9.87 30.74 -24.75
N GLU A 4 -8.69 31.33 -24.61
CA GLU A 4 -7.63 30.87 -23.71
C GLU A 4 -8.00 31.04 -22.23
N LEU A 5 -8.86 32.01 -21.88
CA LEU A 5 -9.30 32.23 -20.50
C LEU A 5 -10.16 31.07 -19.93
N PHE A 6 -10.78 30.29 -20.83
CA PHE A 6 -11.64 29.16 -20.47
C PHE A 6 -11.01 27.80 -20.78
N SER A 7 -9.74 27.78 -21.18
CA SER A 7 -9.03 26.54 -21.42
C SER A 7 -8.61 25.92 -20.09
N PRO A 8 -9.20 24.79 -19.67
CA PRO A 8 -8.90 24.19 -18.37
C PRO A 8 -7.44 23.75 -18.32
N THR A 9 -6.64 24.43 -17.50
CA THR A 9 -5.20 24.21 -17.28
C THR A 9 -4.85 22.84 -16.67
N ILE A 10 -5.85 22.00 -16.39
CA ILE A 10 -5.71 20.71 -15.71
C ILE A 10 -5.45 19.54 -16.69
N ARG A 11 -5.49 19.78 -18.01
CA ARG A 11 -5.47 18.73 -19.03
C ARG A 11 -4.10 18.13 -19.39
N ASP A 12 -2.97 18.69 -18.93
CA ASP A 12 -1.65 18.35 -19.51
C ASP A 12 -0.90 17.17 -18.89
N GLN A 13 -1.56 16.30 -18.13
CA GLN A 13 -0.94 15.04 -17.70
C GLN A 13 -1.70 13.85 -18.25
N ALA A 14 -0.98 13.04 -19.02
CA ALA A 14 -1.48 11.79 -19.57
C ALA A 14 -2.16 10.96 -18.46
N PRO A 15 -3.36 10.40 -18.72
CA PRO A 15 -4.03 9.55 -17.76
C PRO A 15 -3.15 8.35 -17.40
N PRO A 16 -3.21 7.86 -16.15
CA PRO A 16 -2.41 6.70 -15.73
C PRO A 16 -2.70 5.49 -16.62
N ALA A 17 -1.64 4.83 -17.09
CA ALA A 17 -1.74 3.69 -18.03
C ALA A 17 -2.55 2.50 -17.48
N LYS A 18 -2.71 2.39 -16.16
CA LYS A 18 -3.52 1.36 -15.50
C LYS A 18 -4.38 2.00 -14.42
N ARG A 19 -5.66 1.60 -14.36
CA ARG A 19 -6.60 2.06 -13.33
C ARG A 19 -6.09 1.75 -11.92
N PRO A 20 -5.89 2.76 -11.06
CA PRO A 20 -5.43 2.56 -9.68
C PRO A 20 -6.53 1.94 -8.82
N TRP A 21 -6.13 1.32 -7.72
CA TRP A 21 -7.04 0.88 -6.66
C TRP A 21 -7.27 2.03 -5.66
N ARG A 22 -8.37 1.95 -4.89
CA ARG A 22 -8.63 2.86 -3.78
C ARG A 22 -7.58 2.66 -2.67
N PRO A 23 -6.77 3.66 -2.31
CA PRO A 23 -5.77 3.53 -1.23
C PRO A 23 -6.39 3.16 0.12
N GLU A 24 -7.61 3.63 0.39
CA GLU A 24 -8.35 3.33 1.62
C GLU A 24 -8.66 1.83 1.73
N SER A 25 -8.90 1.14 0.61
CA SER A 25 -9.21 -0.29 0.59
C SER A 25 -7.99 -1.18 0.90
N ILE A 26 -6.76 -0.64 0.82
CA ILE A 26 -5.53 -1.38 1.17
C ILE A 26 -5.47 -1.71 2.67
N VAL A 27 -6.27 -1.03 3.51
CA VAL A 27 -6.36 -1.30 4.95
C VAL A 27 -6.72 -2.76 5.25
N TYR A 28 -7.59 -3.40 4.45
CA TYR A 28 -8.00 -4.77 4.73
C TYR A 28 -6.86 -5.77 4.48
N PRO A 29 -6.20 -5.79 3.29
CA PRO A 29 -5.01 -6.62 3.11
C PRO A 29 -3.88 -6.29 4.09
N ALA A 30 -3.74 -5.03 4.51
CA ALA A 30 -2.73 -4.63 5.48
C ALA A 30 -3.02 -5.22 6.88
N PHE A 31 -4.28 -5.15 7.32
CA PHE A 31 -4.70 -5.68 8.62
C PHE A 31 -4.54 -7.20 8.71
N PHE A 32 -4.97 -7.93 7.67
CA PHE A 32 -4.95 -9.39 7.67
C PHE A 32 -3.63 -9.99 7.19
N GLY A 33 -2.97 -9.36 6.22
CA GLY A 33 -1.76 -9.86 5.56
C GLY A 33 -0.46 -9.29 6.12
N GLY A 34 -0.52 -8.24 6.94
CA GLY A 34 0.66 -7.63 7.57
C GLY A 34 1.39 -6.58 6.72
N PRO A 35 2.58 -6.16 7.17
CA PRO A 35 3.34 -5.05 6.58
C PRO A 35 3.81 -5.33 5.14
N LEU A 36 4.20 -6.55 4.79
CA LEU A 36 4.63 -6.85 3.43
C LEU A 36 3.46 -6.82 2.43
N ALA A 37 2.28 -7.29 2.84
CA ALA A 37 1.07 -7.19 2.03
C ALA A 37 0.71 -5.72 1.74
N ALA A 38 0.72 -4.89 2.78
CA ALA A 38 0.47 -3.45 2.67
C ALA A 38 1.49 -2.75 1.76
N ALA A 39 2.79 -3.02 1.94
CA ALA A 39 3.86 -2.40 1.18
C ALA A 39 3.82 -2.83 -0.29
N THR A 40 3.60 -4.12 -0.56
CA THR A 40 3.54 -4.65 -1.93
C THR A 40 2.38 -4.02 -2.70
N LEU A 41 1.17 -4.02 -2.13
CA LEU A 41 0.03 -3.35 -2.75
C LEU A 41 0.24 -1.85 -2.88
N GLY A 42 0.86 -1.23 -1.87
CA GLY A 42 1.26 0.17 -1.88
C GLY A 42 2.16 0.49 -3.08
N VAL A 43 3.28 -0.21 -3.24
CA VAL A 43 4.22 -0.01 -4.36
C VAL A 43 3.54 -0.24 -5.70
N LEU A 44 2.77 -1.33 -5.84
CA LEU A 44 2.06 -1.64 -7.07
C LEU A 44 1.03 -0.57 -7.42
N ASN A 45 0.28 -0.06 -6.44
CA ASN A 45 -0.67 1.02 -6.68
C ASN A 45 0.02 2.35 -6.96
N GLY A 46 1.12 2.64 -6.26
CA GLY A 46 1.92 3.84 -6.47
C GLY A 46 2.49 3.91 -7.88
N ARG A 47 2.91 2.77 -8.45
CA ARG A 47 3.31 2.66 -9.87
C ARG A 47 2.14 2.97 -10.82
N ARG A 48 0.92 2.54 -10.49
CA ARG A 48 -0.29 2.88 -11.28
C ARG A 48 -0.62 4.37 -11.20
N LEU A 49 -0.34 4.99 -10.06
CA LEU A 49 -0.50 6.43 -9.82
C LEU A 49 0.69 7.27 -10.32
N ALA A 50 1.70 6.65 -10.95
CA ALA A 50 2.93 7.29 -11.41
C ALA A 50 3.64 8.12 -10.32
N LEU A 51 3.66 7.60 -9.08
CA LEU A 51 4.41 8.23 -8.00
C LEU A 51 5.92 8.22 -8.26
N PRO A 52 6.66 9.23 -7.78
CA PRO A 52 8.12 9.26 -7.92
C PRO A 52 8.76 8.09 -7.18
N VAL A 53 9.88 7.60 -7.72
CA VAL A 53 10.62 6.43 -7.19
C VAL A 53 10.93 6.57 -5.70
N GLN A 54 11.27 7.78 -5.25
CA GLN A 54 11.53 8.06 -3.84
C GLN A 54 10.34 7.69 -2.93
N GLN A 55 9.11 8.02 -3.33
CA GLN A 55 7.91 7.66 -2.56
C GLN A 55 7.66 6.14 -2.59
N LEU A 56 7.95 5.47 -3.71
CA LEU A 56 7.87 4.01 -3.79
C LEU A 56 8.88 3.33 -2.86
N LEU A 57 10.10 3.86 -2.78
CA LEU A 57 11.15 3.38 -1.88
C LEU A 57 10.76 3.61 -0.41
N LEU A 58 10.14 4.74 -0.08
CA LEU A 58 9.64 4.99 1.29
C LEU A 58 8.51 4.02 1.68
N ILE A 59 7.59 3.71 0.76
CA ILE A 59 6.55 2.70 1.01
C ILE A 59 7.16 1.31 1.21
N ALA A 60 8.11 0.92 0.34
CA ALA A 60 8.81 -0.35 0.46
C ALA A 60 9.60 -0.44 1.78
N GLY A 61 10.34 0.63 2.11
CA GLY A 61 11.11 0.74 3.35
C GLY A 61 10.23 0.67 4.59
N ALA A 62 9.07 1.33 4.59
CA ALA A 62 8.10 1.19 5.68
C ALA A 62 7.63 -0.26 5.86
N GLY A 63 7.41 -0.97 4.75
CA GLY A 63 7.12 -2.42 4.74
C GLY A 63 8.20 -3.24 5.43
N LEU A 64 9.46 -3.01 5.05
CA LEU A 64 10.61 -3.70 5.64
C LEU A 64 10.76 -3.38 7.13
N VAL A 65 10.59 -2.11 7.53
CA VAL A 65 10.64 -1.71 8.95
C VAL A 65 9.51 -2.37 9.75
N GLY A 66 8.29 -2.38 9.22
CA GLY A 66 7.15 -3.03 9.88
C GLY A 66 7.37 -4.55 10.04
N PHE A 67 7.91 -5.20 9.01
CA PHE A 67 8.24 -6.63 9.06
C PHE A 67 9.39 -6.91 10.04
N ALA A 68 10.47 -6.14 10.00
CA ALA A 68 11.59 -6.27 10.93
C ALA A 68 11.13 -6.09 12.38
N GLY A 69 10.27 -5.10 12.66
CA GLY A 69 9.67 -4.92 13.98
C GLY A 69 8.88 -6.16 14.44
N ARG A 70 8.12 -6.79 13.53
CA ARG A 70 7.42 -8.04 13.82
C ARG A 70 8.39 -9.19 14.14
N VAL A 71 9.50 -9.31 13.43
CA VAL A 71 10.56 -10.31 13.70
C VAL A 71 11.20 -10.08 15.07
N VAL A 72 11.52 -8.83 15.42
CA VAL A 72 12.08 -8.47 16.74
C VAL A 72 11.12 -8.89 17.86
N VAL A 73 9.81 -8.67 17.69
CA VAL A 73 8.80 -9.11 18.67
C VAL A 73 8.76 -10.64 18.75
N ALA A 74 8.87 -11.35 17.62
CA ALA A 74 8.86 -12.80 17.60
C ALA A 74 10.07 -13.44 18.30
N LEU A 75 11.24 -12.78 18.24
CA LEU A 75 12.46 -13.20 18.94
C LEU A 75 12.46 -12.83 20.43
N SER A 76 11.72 -11.78 20.81
CA SER A 76 11.75 -11.23 22.17
C SER A 76 10.63 -11.75 23.07
N VAL A 77 9.55 -12.29 22.52
CA VAL A 77 8.32 -12.60 23.28
C VAL A 77 7.80 -13.99 22.98
N ASP A 78 7.55 -14.74 24.05
CA ASP A 78 6.85 -16.00 23.95
C ASP A 78 5.33 -15.82 23.83
N GLY A 79 4.83 -15.80 22.59
CA GLY A 79 3.39 -15.89 22.35
C GLY A 79 2.96 -15.52 20.93
N THR A 80 2.02 -16.26 20.38
CA THR A 80 1.50 -16.03 19.03
C THR A 80 0.66 -14.75 18.93
N SER A 81 -0.01 -14.34 20.02
CA SER A 81 -0.86 -13.15 20.07
C SER A 81 -0.06 -11.84 19.90
N ALA A 82 1.07 -11.69 20.60
CA ALA A 82 1.92 -10.51 20.51
C ALA A 82 2.51 -10.36 19.10
N ILE A 83 2.95 -11.47 18.49
CA ILE A 83 3.48 -11.50 17.12
C ILE A 83 2.42 -11.13 16.09
N ARG A 84 1.18 -11.62 16.27
CA ARG A 84 0.04 -11.24 15.41
C ARG A 84 -0.28 -9.76 15.54
N LEU A 85 -0.34 -9.25 16.78
CA LEU A 85 -0.62 -7.84 17.03
C LEU A 85 0.46 -6.93 16.43
N ALA A 86 1.74 -7.28 16.58
CA ALA A 86 2.84 -6.56 15.95
C ALA A 86 2.72 -6.54 14.42
N GLY A 87 2.33 -7.67 13.81
CA GLY A 87 2.05 -7.73 12.37
C GLY A 87 0.89 -6.84 11.94
N THR A 88 -0.22 -6.83 12.69
CA THR A 88 -1.36 -5.97 12.40
C THR A 88 -1.01 -4.49 12.55
N ILE A 89 -0.32 -4.10 13.63
CA ILE A 89 0.14 -2.71 13.84
C ILE A 89 1.11 -2.30 12.73
N GLY A 90 2.06 -3.17 12.38
CA GLY A 90 2.99 -2.93 11.27
C GLY A 90 2.27 -2.76 9.94
N GLY A 91 1.31 -3.63 9.64
CA GLY A 91 0.44 -3.54 8.46
C GLY A 91 -0.31 -2.21 8.38
N ILE A 92 -1.02 -1.84 9.46
CA ILE A 92 -1.75 -0.57 9.54
C ILE A 92 -0.79 0.62 9.39
N GLY A 93 0.37 0.59 10.04
CA GLY A 93 1.39 1.64 9.93
C GLY A 93 1.86 1.85 8.49
N VAL A 94 2.15 0.76 7.78
CA VAL A 94 2.50 0.82 6.35
C VAL A 94 1.34 1.34 5.50
N TRP A 95 0.11 0.93 5.80
CA TRP A 95 -1.07 1.47 5.12
C TRP A 95 -1.22 2.99 5.32
N LEU A 96 -0.93 3.53 6.50
CA LEU A 96 -0.94 4.97 6.73
C LEU A 96 0.10 5.70 5.87
N VAL A 97 1.30 5.13 5.72
CA VAL A 97 2.33 5.64 4.80
C VAL A 97 1.84 5.63 3.35
N VAL A 98 1.22 4.52 2.93
CA VAL A 98 0.60 4.39 1.60
C VAL A 98 -0.47 5.47 1.40
N LEU A 99 -1.36 5.67 2.37
CA LEU A 99 -2.43 6.65 2.31
C LEU A 99 -1.87 8.08 2.24
N ALA A 100 -0.83 8.39 3.01
CA ALA A 100 -0.20 9.70 3.02
C ALA A 100 0.33 10.09 1.63
N PHE A 101 0.98 9.16 0.92
CA PHE A 101 1.52 9.45 -0.42
C PHE A 101 0.49 9.33 -1.54
N GLN A 102 -0.44 8.38 -1.46
CA GLN A 102 -1.34 8.07 -2.57
C GLN A 102 -2.63 8.86 -2.58
N ARG A 103 -3.11 9.35 -1.43
CA ARG A 103 -4.44 9.99 -1.33
C ARG A 103 -4.58 11.20 -2.25
N ARG A 104 -3.56 12.06 -2.32
CA ARG A 104 -3.58 13.24 -3.21
C ARG A 104 -3.58 12.82 -4.67
N ALA A 105 -2.65 11.96 -5.07
CA ALA A 105 -2.53 11.49 -6.45
C ALA A 105 -3.80 10.76 -6.92
N PHE A 106 -4.38 9.92 -6.06
CA PHE A 106 -5.62 9.20 -6.34
C PHE A 106 -6.80 10.15 -6.50
N ARG A 107 -6.93 11.18 -5.63
CA ARG A 107 -7.99 12.19 -5.77
C ARG A 107 -7.90 12.94 -7.09
N VAL A 108 -6.69 13.32 -7.51
CA VAL A 108 -6.47 13.98 -8.81
C VAL A 108 -6.89 13.05 -9.96
N ALA A 109 -6.55 11.75 -9.88
CA ALA A 109 -6.96 10.77 -10.90
C ALA A 109 -8.48 10.65 -10.99
N VAL A 110 -9.19 10.57 -9.85
CA VAL A 110 -10.67 10.51 -9.82
C VAL A 110 -11.30 11.77 -10.39
N LEU A 111 -10.79 12.96 -10.03
CA LEU A 111 -11.27 14.24 -10.58
C LEU A 111 -11.06 14.35 -12.11
N ARG A 112 -10.07 13.62 -12.65
CA ARG A 112 -9.84 13.47 -14.10
C ARG A 112 -10.68 12.37 -14.74
N GLY A 113 -11.64 11.79 -14.03
CA GLY A 113 -12.54 10.75 -14.55
C GLY A 113 -11.96 9.33 -14.54
N VAL A 114 -10.83 9.09 -13.87
CA VAL A 114 -10.26 7.74 -13.75
C VAL A 114 -11.01 6.96 -12.67
N GLU A 115 -11.69 5.90 -13.09
CA GLU A 115 -12.38 4.99 -12.16
C GLU A 115 -11.41 4.08 -11.40
N ALA A 116 -11.74 3.83 -10.14
CA ALA A 116 -10.99 2.90 -9.30
C ALA A 116 -11.20 1.44 -9.73
N LYS A 117 -10.12 0.68 -9.88
CA LYS A 117 -10.20 -0.77 -10.09
C LYS A 117 -10.53 -1.47 -8.77
N SER A 118 -11.24 -2.59 -8.86
CA SER A 118 -11.47 -3.47 -7.69
C SER A 118 -10.16 -4.02 -7.12
N LEU A 119 -10.04 -3.97 -5.79
CA LEU A 119 -8.91 -4.51 -5.03
C LEU A 119 -9.20 -5.89 -4.44
N ILE A 120 -10.41 -6.44 -4.57
CA ILE A 120 -10.82 -7.66 -3.83
C ILE A 120 -9.86 -8.83 -4.12
N VAL A 121 -9.72 -9.22 -5.40
CA VAL A 121 -8.85 -10.33 -5.81
C VAL A 121 -7.36 -10.07 -5.50
N PRO A 122 -6.74 -8.97 -5.96
CA PRO A 122 -5.33 -8.72 -5.66
C PRO A 122 -5.06 -8.51 -4.17
N GLY A 123 -6.04 -7.95 -3.45
CA GLY A 123 -5.99 -7.76 -2.00
C GLY A 123 -6.00 -9.07 -1.25
N LEU A 124 -6.90 -9.99 -1.61
CA LEU A 124 -6.94 -11.34 -1.03
C LEU A 124 -5.66 -12.12 -1.34
N LEU A 125 -5.19 -12.10 -2.59
CA LEU A 125 -3.96 -12.76 -3.00
C LEU A 125 -2.74 -12.23 -2.24
N ALA A 126 -2.63 -10.91 -2.08
CA ALA A 126 -1.55 -10.31 -1.31
C ALA A 126 -1.67 -10.65 0.18
N ALA A 127 -2.87 -10.58 0.77
CA ALA A 127 -3.08 -10.87 2.18
C ALA A 127 -2.74 -12.32 2.53
N VAL A 128 -3.23 -13.27 1.73
CA VAL A 128 -2.97 -14.69 1.96
C VAL A 128 -1.54 -15.05 1.59
N GLY A 129 -1.07 -14.67 0.39
CA GLY A 129 0.25 -15.06 -0.11
C GLY A 129 1.39 -14.49 0.74
N LEU A 130 1.35 -13.19 1.03
CA LEU A 130 2.39 -12.55 1.84
C LEU A 130 2.18 -12.80 3.33
N GLY A 131 0.95 -12.89 3.81
CA GLY A 131 0.68 -13.26 5.21
C GLY A 131 1.19 -14.65 5.56
N LEU A 132 0.99 -15.64 4.67
CA LEU A 132 1.55 -16.98 4.83
C LEU A 132 3.08 -16.98 4.73
N SER A 133 3.64 -16.20 3.79
CA SER A 133 5.09 -16.07 3.65
C SER A 133 5.72 -15.47 4.91
N GLU A 134 5.15 -14.40 5.47
CA GLU A 134 5.59 -13.82 6.75
C GLU A 134 5.50 -14.86 7.88
N ALA A 135 4.39 -15.60 7.98
CA ALA A 135 4.21 -16.63 9.00
C ALA A 135 5.24 -17.75 8.88
N MET A 136 5.55 -18.20 7.66
CA MET A 136 6.55 -19.23 7.40
C MET A 136 7.95 -18.76 7.80
N ILE A 137 8.32 -17.51 7.47
CA ILE A 137 9.61 -16.94 7.89
C ILE A 137 9.69 -16.88 9.42
N LEU A 138 8.63 -16.42 10.08
CA LEU A 138 8.58 -16.35 11.55
C LEU A 138 8.63 -17.73 12.21
N ALA A 139 8.11 -18.77 11.56
CA ALA A 139 8.19 -20.15 12.04
C ALA A 139 9.60 -20.76 11.90
N VAL A 140 10.44 -20.24 11.00
CA VAL A 140 11.84 -20.69 10.82
C VAL A 140 12.79 -19.93 11.76
N VAL A 141 12.50 -18.66 12.04
CA VAL A 141 13.35 -17.79 12.87
C VAL A 141 13.12 -18.01 14.37
N ARG A 142 12.09 -18.78 14.74
CA ARG A 142 11.74 -19.13 16.10
C ARG A 142 12.08 -20.59 16.39
#